data_AF-A0A952V2I3-F1
#
_entry.id   AF-A0A952V2I3-F1
#
_cell.length_a   1.000
_cell.length_b   1.000
_cell.length_c   1.000
_cell.angle_alpha   90.00
_cell.angle_beta   90.00
_cell.angle_gamma   90.00
#
_symmetry.space_group_name_H-M   'P 1'
#
loop_
_entity.id
_entity.type
_entity.pdbx_description
1 polymer ?
#
loop_
_entity_poly.entity_id
_entity_poly.type
_entity_poly.pdbx_seq_one_letter_code
_entity_poly.pdbx_strand_id
1 'polypeptide(L)'
;MWRALPATGSPIREVRIEGSGRDRDLVITPISGERLRLVASGDINVETSGRVVVRTTPVDLKSLRVTFSGERIVLAQADVLFDGSEQAWENLWRQARMRSRPWWNEQGDELDLEWPMQAKLKIAGP
;
A
#
# COMPACT_ATOMS: atom_id res chain seq x y z
N MET A 1 4.00 -5.85 -16.56
CA MET A 1 5.07 -4.80 -16.58
C MET A 1 5.10 -4.08 -15.23
N TRP A 2 6.25 -3.60 -14.75
CA TRP A 2 6.32 -2.78 -13.53
C TRP A 2 5.73 -1.38 -13.78
N ARG A 3 4.85 -0.93 -12.87
CA ARG A 3 4.16 0.36 -12.92
C ARG A 3 4.32 1.10 -11.61
N ALA A 4 4.72 2.36 -11.69
CA ALA A 4 4.79 3.24 -10.53
C ALA A 4 3.38 3.60 -10.02
N LEU A 5 3.18 3.51 -8.71
CA LEU A 5 1.98 3.97 -8.03
C LEU A 5 1.95 5.51 -7.97
N PRO A 6 0.77 6.14 -8.00
CA PRO A 6 0.64 7.60 -7.87
C PRO A 6 1.22 8.18 -6.57
N ALA A 7 1.34 7.37 -5.52
CA ALA A 7 1.90 7.77 -4.22
C ALA A 7 3.44 7.83 -4.21
N THR A 8 4.11 7.44 -5.28
CA THR A 8 5.58 7.50 -5.39
C THR A 8 6.07 8.94 -5.22
N GLY A 9 7.12 9.12 -4.42
CA GLY A 9 7.69 10.41 -4.05
C GLY A 9 6.88 11.20 -3.02
N SER A 10 5.74 10.66 -2.55
CA SER A 10 4.88 11.38 -1.61
C SER A 10 5.20 11.06 -0.14
N PRO A 11 5.02 12.04 0.77
CA PRO A 11 5.02 11.77 2.20
C PRO A 11 3.90 10.80 2.59
N ILE A 12 4.24 9.83 3.44
CA ILE A 12 3.28 8.83 3.93
C ILE A 12 3.24 8.81 5.45
N ARG A 13 2.08 8.43 6.00
CA ARG A 13 1.91 8.16 7.43
C ARG A 13 2.41 6.77 7.76
N GLU A 14 2.03 5.78 6.94
CA GLU A 14 2.46 4.39 7.11
C GLU A 14 2.32 3.56 5.82
N VAL A 15 3.11 2.49 5.75
CA VAL A 15 2.83 1.30 4.94
C VAL A 15 2.50 0.15 5.88
N ARG A 16 1.47 -0.63 5.57
CA ARG A 16 1.06 -1.80 6.31
C ARG A 16 0.97 -3.00 5.39
N ILE A 17 1.49 -4.13 5.83
CA ILE A 17 1.30 -5.42 5.20
C ILE A 17 0.54 -6.28 6.21
N GLU A 18 -0.57 -6.86 5.80
CA GLU A 18 -1.42 -7.64 6.69
C GLU A 18 -1.87 -8.93 6.02
N GLY A 19 -1.84 -10.03 6.77
CA GLY A 19 -2.39 -11.30 6.32
C GLY A 19 -1.49 -12.47 6.67
N SER A 20 -1.65 -13.55 5.93
CA SER A 20 -0.93 -14.81 6.10
C SER A 20 0.17 -14.95 5.04
N GLY A 21 0.97 -16.02 5.16
CA GLY A 21 1.97 -16.37 4.14
C GLY A 21 1.37 -16.63 2.73
N ARG A 22 0.06 -16.89 2.62
CA ARG A 22 -0.65 -17.13 1.36
C ARG A 22 -1.42 -15.90 0.87
N ASP A 23 -2.24 -15.32 1.73
CA ASP A 23 -3.15 -14.21 1.40
C ASP A 23 -2.75 -12.98 2.21
N ARG A 24 -2.41 -11.89 1.52
CA ARG A 24 -1.86 -10.69 2.14
C ARG A 24 -2.27 -9.44 1.40
N ASP A 25 -2.47 -8.38 2.15
CA ASP A 25 -2.78 -7.06 1.66
C ASP A 25 -1.63 -6.10 1.93
N LEU A 26 -1.40 -5.21 0.98
CA LEU A 26 -0.52 -4.06 1.11
C LEU A 26 -1.38 -2.80 1.19
N VAL A 27 -1.29 -2.08 2.31
CA VAL A 27 -1.98 -0.81 2.54
C VAL A 27 -0.97 0.31 2.63
N ILE A 28 -1.12 1.33 1.80
CA ILE A 28 -0.30 2.54 1.81
C ILE A 28 -1.20 3.68 2.27
N THR A 29 -0.78 4.39 3.32
CA THR A 29 -1.51 5.53 3.88
C THR A 29 -0.67 6.80 3.69
N PRO A 30 -0.90 7.58 2.61
CA PRO A 30 -0.36 8.92 2.43
C PRO A 30 -0.76 9.87 3.56
N ILE A 31 0.00 10.95 3.75
CA ILE A 31 -0.38 12.01 4.70
C ILE A 31 -1.68 12.73 4.27
N SER A 32 -1.97 12.76 2.97
CA SER A 32 -3.23 13.31 2.43
C SER A 32 -4.47 12.53 2.85
N GLY A 33 -4.31 11.31 3.39
CA GLY A 33 -5.38 10.51 3.97
C GLY A 33 -6.01 9.46 3.05
N GLU A 34 -5.85 9.57 1.73
CA GLU A 34 -6.37 8.58 0.77
C GLU A 34 -5.58 7.26 0.85
N ARG A 35 -6.12 6.28 1.57
CA ARG A 35 -5.52 4.95 1.67
C ARG A 35 -5.63 4.19 0.36
N LEU A 36 -4.55 3.50 0.02
CA LEU A 36 -4.48 2.57 -1.10
C LEU A 36 -4.28 1.17 -0.55
N ARG A 37 -5.22 0.25 -0.77
CA ARG A 37 -5.04 -1.17 -0.46
C ARG A 37 -4.93 -1.99 -1.74
N LEU A 38 -3.97 -2.91 -1.74
CA LEU A 38 -3.60 -3.77 -2.85
C LEU A 38 -3.65 -5.20 -2.35
N VAL A 39 -4.42 -6.07 -3.01
CA VAL A 39 -4.28 -7.51 -2.80
C VAL A 39 -2.93 -7.91 -3.37
N ALA A 40 -2.05 -8.43 -2.53
CA ALA A 40 -0.70 -8.77 -2.96
C ALA A 40 -0.60 -10.25 -3.34
N SER A 41 -0.11 -10.51 -4.55
CA SER A 41 0.31 -11.84 -4.99
C SER A 41 1.83 -11.90 -5.09
N GLY A 42 2.42 -13.03 -4.71
CA GLY A 42 3.87 -13.15 -4.68
C GLY A 42 4.51 -12.17 -3.68
N ASP A 43 5.81 -11.95 -3.80
CA ASP A 43 6.58 -11.25 -2.77
C ASP A 43 6.28 -9.74 -2.73
N ILE A 44 6.14 -9.22 -1.51
CA ILE A 44 6.14 -7.78 -1.23
C ILE A 44 7.53 -7.44 -0.74
N ASN A 45 8.30 -6.72 -1.55
CA ASN A 45 9.64 -6.29 -1.19
C ASN A 45 9.58 -4.86 -0.65
N VAL A 46 9.98 -4.67 0.60
CA VAL A 46 10.08 -3.35 1.23
C VAL A 46 11.52 -3.08 1.62
N GLU A 47 12.11 -2.08 0.97
CA GLU A 47 13.41 -1.53 1.33
C GLU A 47 13.22 -0.27 2.18
N THR A 48 13.96 -0.17 3.27
CA THR A 48 13.95 1.02 4.13
C THR A 48 15.32 1.69 4.13
N SER A 49 15.34 3.02 4.07
CA SER A 49 16.56 3.83 4.26
C SER A 49 16.32 4.92 5.31
N GLY A 50 17.32 5.23 6.14
CA GLY A 50 17.17 6.19 7.24
C GLY A 50 16.36 5.61 8.40
N ARG A 51 15.75 6.48 9.23
CA ARG A 51 14.99 6.04 10.41
C ARG A 51 13.53 5.72 10.07
N VAL A 52 13.21 4.44 9.97
CA VAL A 52 11.83 3.92 9.83
C VAL A 52 11.51 3.01 11.01
N VAL A 53 10.34 3.21 11.63
CA VAL A 53 9.86 2.33 12.70
C VAL A 53 9.07 1.19 12.09
N VAL A 54 9.55 -0.03 12.29
CA VAL A 54 8.86 -1.26 11.87
C VAL A 54 8.23 -1.92 13.10
N ARG A 55 6.92 -2.17 13.04
CA ARG A 55 6.18 -2.88 14.09
C ARG A 55 5.55 -4.12 13.50
N THR A 56 5.74 -5.25 14.17
CA THR A 56 5.08 -6.51 13.81
C THR A 56 4.12 -6.89 14.92
N THR A 57 2.85 -7.08 14.57
CA THR A 57 1.78 -7.41 15.50
C THR A 57 1.08 -8.67 15.01
N PRO A 58 0.92 -9.72 15.84
CA PRO A 58 0.06 -10.85 15.49
C PRO A 58 -1.39 -10.39 15.37
N VAL A 59 -2.05 -10.79 14.29
CA VAL A 59 -3.49 -10.57 14.10
C VAL A 59 -4.25 -11.77 14.65
N ASP A 60 -3.77 -12.97 14.31
CA ASP A 60 -4.27 -14.25 14.81
C ASP A 60 -3.12 -15.29 14.82
N LEU A 61 -3.45 -16.58 14.93
CA LEU A 61 -2.46 -17.68 14.99
C LEU A 61 -1.66 -17.91 13.68
N LYS A 62 -2.12 -17.37 12.56
CA LYS A 62 -1.59 -17.60 11.20
C LYS A 62 -1.30 -16.30 10.45
N SER A 63 -1.75 -15.16 10.98
CA SER A 63 -1.69 -13.86 10.31
C SER A 63 -0.88 -12.85 11.12
N LEU A 64 -0.09 -12.04 10.42
CA LEU A 64 0.73 -10.97 10.98
C LEU A 64 0.39 -9.65 10.29
N ARG A 65 0.53 -8.55 11.04
CA ARG A 65 0.54 -7.19 10.54
C ARG A 65 1.93 -6.61 10.70
N VAL A 66 2.57 -6.20 9.62
CA VAL A 66 3.84 -5.47 9.60
C VAL A 66 3.54 -4.02 9.22
N THR A 67 3.89 -3.07 10.07
CA THR A 67 3.65 -1.64 9.85
C THR A 67 4.97 -0.88 9.83
N PHE A 68 5.22 -0.17 8.73
CA PHE A 68 6.33 0.76 8.54
C PHE A 68 5.80 2.18 8.74
N SER A 69 6.36 2.92 9.70
CA SER A 69 5.84 4.24 10.11
C SER A 69 6.98 5.16 10.57
N GLY A 70 6.68 6.45 10.68
CA GLY A 70 7.60 7.44 11.25
C GLY A 70 7.02 8.85 11.13
N GLU A 71 7.63 9.83 11.80
CA GLU A 71 7.15 11.21 11.78
C GLU A 71 7.29 11.88 10.41
N ARG A 72 8.33 11.51 9.65
CA ARG A 72 8.68 12.13 8.35
C ARG A 72 9.20 11.08 7.37
N ILE A 73 8.36 10.10 7.02
CA ILE A 73 8.72 9.10 6.02
C ILE A 73 8.14 9.43 4.65
N VAL A 74 8.87 9.08 3.60
CA VAL A 74 8.51 9.28 2.19
C VAL A 74 8.51 7.93 1.49
N LEU A 75 7.52 7.70 0.65
CA LEU A 75 7.48 6.56 -0.24
C LEU A 75 8.36 6.85 -1.47
N ALA A 76 9.67 6.71 -1.33
CA ALA A 76 10.65 7.05 -2.36
C ALA A 76 10.45 6.28 -3.67
N GLN A 77 9.96 5.05 -3.58
CA GLN A 77 9.59 4.22 -4.73
C GLN A 77 8.39 3.36 -4.35
N ALA A 78 7.45 3.20 -5.27
CA ALA A 78 6.39 2.21 -5.14
C ALA A 78 5.97 1.71 -6.51
N ASP A 79 6.42 0.52 -6.87
CA ASP A 79 6.08 -0.13 -8.12
C ASP A 79 5.28 -1.40 -7.87
N VAL A 80 4.32 -1.66 -8.74
CA VAL A 80 3.57 -2.91 -8.77
C VAL A 80 3.73 -3.60 -10.12
N LEU A 81 3.79 -4.93 -10.10
CA LEU A 81 3.73 -5.71 -11.33
C LEU A 81 2.27 -5.78 -11.78
N PHE A 82 1.98 -5.16 -12.91
CA PHE A 82 0.66 -5.16 -13.52
C PHE A 82 0.72 -5.66 -14.96
N ASP A 83 -0.01 -6.73 -15.25
CA ASP A 83 -0.01 -7.39 -16.56
C ASP A 83 -1.29 -7.14 -17.38
N GLY A 84 -2.17 -6.26 -16.88
CA GLY A 84 -3.34 -5.78 -17.64
C GLY A 84 -3.01 -4.70 -18.67
N SER A 85 -4.02 -4.28 -19.44
CA SER A 85 -3.89 -3.20 -20.43
C SER A 85 -3.78 -1.82 -19.78
N GLU A 86 -3.28 -0.81 -20.51
CA GLU A 86 -3.27 0.59 -20.05
C GLU A 86 -4.67 1.07 -19.65
N GLN A 87 -5.70 0.69 -20.41
CA GLN A 87 -7.08 1.04 -20.07
C GLN A 87 -7.54 0.38 -18.76
N ALA A 88 -7.14 -0.86 -18.50
CA ALA A 88 -7.43 -1.54 -17.24
C ALA A 88 -6.70 -0.85 -16.07
N TRP A 89 -5.46 -0.42 -16.28
CA TRP A 89 -4.68 0.35 -15.31
C TRP A 89 -5.35 1.70 -14.98
N GLU A 90 -5.72 2.48 -15.99
CA GLU A 90 -6.42 3.75 -15.80
C GLU A 90 -7.78 3.57 -15.11
N ASN A 91 -8.53 2.53 -15.48
CA ASN A 91 -9.82 2.23 -14.86
C ASN A 91 -9.65 1.84 -13.39
N LEU A 92 -8.65 1.01 -13.06
CA LEU A 92 -8.30 0.64 -11.69
C LEU A 92 -8.00 1.88 -10.84
N TRP A 93 -7.22 2.83 -11.38
CA TRP A 93 -6.92 4.08 -10.69
C TRP A 93 -8.09 5.04 -10.60
N ARG A 94 -8.92 5.11 -11.65
CA ARG A 94 -10.15 5.89 -11.64
C ARG A 94 -11.11 5.36 -10.57
N GLN A 95 -11.26 4.05 -10.47
CA GLN A 95 -12.06 3.40 -9.42
C GLN A 95 -11.46 3.65 -8.04
N ALA A 96 -10.14 3.54 -7.89
CA ALA A 96 -9.43 3.86 -6.65
C ALA A 96 -9.71 5.31 -6.17
N ARG A 97 -9.67 6.27 -7.10
CA ARG A 97 -9.92 7.70 -6.83
C ARG A 97 -11.39 8.08 -6.67
N MET A 98 -12.32 7.36 -7.30
CA MET A 98 -13.75 7.63 -7.14
C MET A 98 -14.27 7.14 -5.79
N ARG A 99 -13.73 6.01 -5.30
CA ARG A 99 -14.03 5.47 -3.98
C ARG A 99 -13.37 6.25 -2.84
N SER A 100 -12.38 7.10 -3.12
CA SER A 100 -11.69 7.92 -2.12
C SER A 100 -12.33 9.29 -1.82
N ARG A 101 -13.44 9.66 -2.49
CA ARG A 101 -14.14 10.93 -2.20
C ARG A 101 -15.01 10.84 -0.95
N PRO A 102 -14.95 11.86 -0.06
CA PRO A 102 -15.52 11.77 1.28
C PRO A 102 -17.03 12.00 1.24
N TRP A 103 -17.78 10.97 1.63
CA TRP A 103 -19.20 11.10 1.93
C TRP A 103 -19.41 10.61 3.38
N TRP A 104 -18.96 11.42 4.34
CA TRP A 104 -19.50 11.50 5.70
C TRP A 104 -19.90 10.16 6.39
N ASN A 105 -18.96 9.48 7.08
CA ASN A 105 -19.11 8.92 8.46
C ASN A 105 -18.02 7.89 8.87
N GLU A 106 -17.83 7.74 10.18
CA GLU A 106 -16.66 7.25 10.94
C GLU A 106 -16.40 5.74 10.99
N GLN A 107 -16.49 5.01 9.87
CA GLN A 107 -16.00 3.63 9.78
C GLN A 107 -15.24 3.50 8.47
N GLY A 108 -13.92 3.68 8.53
CA GLY A 108 -13.08 3.88 7.35
C GLY A 108 -13.04 2.63 6.48
N ASP A 109 -13.79 2.64 5.38
CA ASP A 109 -13.79 1.57 4.39
C ASP A 109 -12.43 1.48 3.68
N GLU A 110 -11.90 0.27 3.67
CA GLU A 110 -10.70 -0.15 2.96
C GLU A 110 -10.93 -0.14 1.45
N LEU A 111 -9.91 0.23 0.69
CA LEU A 111 -9.97 0.22 -0.76
C LEU A 111 -9.39 -1.08 -1.32
N ASP A 112 -10.22 -2.10 -1.54
CA ASP A 112 -9.72 -3.37 -2.06
C ASP A 112 -9.52 -3.29 -3.57
N LEU A 113 -8.26 -3.18 -4.00
CA LEU A 113 -7.91 -3.52 -5.38
C LEU A 113 -7.94 -5.04 -5.51
N GLU A 114 -9.03 -5.57 -6.07
CA GLU A 114 -9.26 -7.01 -6.30
C GLU A 114 -8.24 -7.66 -7.25
N TRP A 115 -7.33 -6.89 -7.83
CA TRP A 115 -6.29 -7.41 -8.69
C TRP A 115 -5.06 -7.81 -7.88
N PRO A 116 -4.71 -9.12 -7.83
CA PRO A 116 -3.52 -9.58 -7.14
C PRO A 116 -2.24 -9.05 -7.81
N MET A 117 -1.39 -8.31 -7.08
CA MET A 117 -0.15 -7.71 -7.63
C MET A 117 1.10 -8.01 -6.78
N GLN A 118 2.27 -8.14 -7.43
CA GLN A 118 3.56 -8.06 -6.73
C GLN A 118 3.94 -6.60 -6.51
N ALA A 119 4.62 -6.30 -5.39
CA ALA A 119 4.98 -4.93 -5.03
C ALA A 119 6.46 -4.79 -4.64
N LYS A 120 7.06 -3.66 -5.05
CA LYS A 120 8.40 -3.21 -4.68
C LYS A 120 8.30 -1.79 -4.13
N LEU A 121 8.65 -1.62 -2.86
CA LEU A 121 8.55 -0.34 -2.16
C LEU A 121 9.91 0.06 -1.62
N LYS A 122 10.20 1.36 -1.68
CA LYS A 122 11.30 1.99 -0.95
C LYS A 122 10.75 3.07 -0.04
N ILE A 123 10.97 2.95 1.27
CA ILE A 123 10.55 3.90 2.28
C ILE A 123 11.78 4.60 2.82
N ALA A 124 11.82 5.92 2.70
CA ALA A 124 12.90 6.75 3.22
C ALA A 124 12.43 7.50 4.47
N GLY A 125 13.12 7.32 5.59
CA GLY A 125 13.01 8.16 6.77
C GLY A 125 13.99 9.34 6.75
N PRO A 126 13.91 10.23 7.74
CA PRO A 126 14.88 11.29 7.93
C PRO A 126 16.27 10.75 8.31
#